data_AF-A0A661JAL0-F1
#
_entry.id   AF-A0A661JAL0-F1
#
_cell.length_a   1.000
_cell.length_b   1.000
_cell.length_c   1.000
_cell.angle_alpha   90.00
_cell.angle_beta   90.00
_cell.angle_gamma   90.00
#
_symmetry.space_group_name_H-M   'P 1'
#
loop_
_entity.id
_entity.type
_entity.pdbx_description
1 polymer ?
#
loop_
_entity_poly.entity_id
_entity_poly.type
_entity_poly.pdbx_seq_one_letter_code
_entity_poly.pdbx_strand_id
1 'polypeptide(L)' 'MSESAKTFKRLPQHQGLFYDPCRDRGPKKHRCPDCHFCQECSPSRCNVCRETGTKPECKLSLQEQVALYEQTNRET' A
#
# COMPACT_ATOMS: atom_id res chain seq x y z
N MET A 1 16.01 -5.07 -17.56
CA MET A 1 15.33 -5.47 -16.31
C MET A 1 15.65 -4.40 -15.29
N SER A 2 14.77 -3.42 -15.08
CA SER A 2 15.00 -2.31 -14.15
C SER A 2 14.69 -2.78 -12.73
N GLU A 3 15.68 -2.83 -11.84
CA GLU A 3 15.46 -3.10 -10.41
C GLU A 3 14.64 -1.97 -9.80
N SER A 4 13.38 -2.25 -9.42
CA SER A 4 12.62 -1.31 -8.59
C SER A 4 13.21 -1.29 -7.18
N ALA A 5 13.64 -0.10 -6.76
CA ALA A 5 14.19 0.12 -5.44
C ALA A 5 13.11 -0.11 -4.37
N LYS A 6 13.25 -1.19 -3.60
CA LYS A 6 12.40 -1.48 -2.44
C LYS A 6 12.60 -0.40 -1.37
N THR A 7 11.51 0.13 -0.82
CA THR A 7 11.58 1.11 0.27
C THR A 7 11.63 0.41 1.62
N PHE A 8 12.58 0.80 2.47
CA PHE A 8 12.70 0.30 3.84
C PHE A 8 12.75 1.47 4.84
N LYS A 9 12.07 1.33 5.98
CA LYS A 9 12.05 2.30 7.07
C LYS A 9 12.56 1.69 8.39
N ARG A 10 13.16 2.51 9.26
CA ARG A 10 13.40 2.12 10.67
C ARG A 10 12.20 2.51 11.51
N LEU A 11 11.83 1.65 12.45
CA LEU A 11 10.86 1.98 13.49
C LEU A 11 11.62 2.30 14.78
N PRO A 12 11.23 3.32 15.55
CA PRO A 12 11.96 3.74 16.76
C PRO A 12 12.23 2.62 17.76
N GLN A 13 11.30 1.67 17.89
CA GLN A 13 11.33 0.57 18.86
C GLN A 13 12.07 -0.69 18.38
N HIS A 14 12.62 -0.71 17.16
CA HIS A 14 13.24 -1.89 16.58
C HIS A 14 14.54 -1.55 15.85
N GLN A 15 15.56 -2.40 16.00
CA GLN A 15 16.87 -2.19 15.38
C GLN A 15 16.86 -2.52 13.86
N GLY A 16 15.89 -3.31 13.41
CA GLY A 16 15.77 -3.77 12.02
C GLY A 16 15.18 -2.74 11.05
N LEU A 17 15.42 -2.98 9.77
CA LEU A 17 14.73 -2.30 8.66
C LEU A 17 13.44 -3.04 8.32
N PHE A 18 12.34 -2.30 8.22
CA PHE A 18 11.03 -2.82 7.84
C PHE A 18 10.71 -2.38 6.43
N TYR A 19 10.30 -3.34 5.60
CA TYR A 19 9.86 -3.06 4.24
C TYR A 19 8.55 -2.25 4.25
N ASP A 20 8.48 -1.20 3.44
CA ASP A 20 7.29 -0.38 3.23
C ASP A 20 6.64 -0.71 1.86
N PRO A 21 5.63 -1.60 1.83
CA PRO A 21 4.99 -2.04 0.59
C PRO A 21 4.26 -0.92 -0.16
N CYS A 22 3.88 0.16 0.52
CA CYS A 22 3.08 1.21 -0.09
C CYS A 22 3.91 2.14 -1.00
N ARG A 23 5.23 2.15 -0.82
CA ARG A 23 6.15 3.00 -1.59
C ARG A 23 6.89 2.24 -2.68
N ASP A 24 6.61 0.95 -2.84
CA ASP A 24 7.22 0.12 -3.86
C ASP A 24 6.43 0.20 -5.17
N ARG A 25 7.04 0.86 -6.17
CA ARG A 25 6.52 0.94 -7.54
C ARG A 25 7.25 -0.05 -8.45
N GLY A 26 7.32 -1.30 -8.01
CA GLY A 26 7.66 -2.45 -8.84
C GLY A 26 6.94 -2.45 -10.19
N PRO A 27 7.51 -3.01 -11.26
CA PRO A 27 6.76 -3.28 -12.48
C PRO A 27 5.56 -4.17 -12.15
N LYS A 28 4.37 -3.74 -12.58
CA LYS A 28 3.13 -4.49 -12.39
C LYS A 28 2.50 -4.77 -13.75
N LYS A 29 1.97 -5.99 -13.92
CA LYS A 29 1.15 -6.39 -15.07
C LYS A 29 -0.02 -5.41 -15.32
N HIS A 30 -0.60 -4.86 -14.25
CA HIS A 30 -1.65 -3.84 -14.28
C HIS A 30 -1.44 -2.84 -13.13
N ARG A 31 -2.06 -1.64 -13.21
CA ARG A 31 -2.01 -0.62 -12.14
C ARG A 31 -2.97 -0.98 -10.98
N CYS A 32 -2.80 -2.16 -10.40
CA CYS A 32 -3.61 -2.60 -9.26
C CYS A 32 -3.17 -1.90 -7.96
N PRO A 33 -4.12 -1.36 -7.17
CA PRO A 33 -3.86 -0.65 -5.92
C PRO A 33 -3.28 -1.54 -4.81
N ASP A 34 -3.83 -2.74 -4.62
CA ASP A 34 -3.43 -3.65 -3.51
C ASP A 34 -2.27 -4.60 -3.85
N CYS A 35 -1.77 -4.55 -5.08
CA CYS A 35 -0.69 -5.43 -5.50
C CYS A 35 0.65 -4.77 -5.23
N HIS A 36 1.33 -5.13 -4.15
CA HIS A 36 2.65 -4.59 -3.81
C HIS A 36 3.79 -5.34 -4.52
N PHE A 37 3.57 -6.62 -4.85
CA PHE A 37 4.50 -7.45 -5.61
C PHE A 37 3.74 -8.19 -6.70
N CYS A 38 3.90 -7.78 -7.96
CA CYS A 38 3.24 -8.44 -9.07
C CYS A 38 3.91 -9.78 -9.36
N GLN A 39 3.19 -10.88 -9.13
CA GLN A 39 3.59 -12.24 -9.50
C GLN A 39 3.00 -12.66 -10.86
N GLU A 40 2.66 -11.69 -11.71
CA GLU A 40 1.98 -11.91 -12.99
C GLU A 40 0.72 -12.78 -12.91
N CYS A 41 -0.03 -12.62 -11.83
CA CYS A 41 -1.18 -13.47 -11.50
C CYS A 41 -2.22 -13.57 -12.62
N SER A 42 -3.02 -14.65 -12.56
CA SER A 42 -4.14 -14.88 -13.47
C SER A 42 -5.12 -13.70 -13.48
N PRO A 43 -5.87 -13.49 -14.58
CA PRO A 43 -6.85 -12.42 -14.67
C PRO A 43 -7.87 -12.44 -13.54
N SER A 44 -8.30 -13.62 -13.08
CA SER A 44 -9.24 -13.78 -11.96
C SER A 44 -8.74 -13.12 -10.66
N ARG A 45 -7.48 -13.35 -10.27
CA ARG A 45 -6.88 -12.70 -9.09
C ARG A 45 -6.65 -11.21 -9.31
N CYS A 46 -6.29 -10.82 -10.53
CA CYS A 46 -6.03 -9.42 -10.82
C CYS A 46 -7.31 -8.57 -10.82
N ASN A 47 -8.42 -9.13 -11.30
CA ASN A 47 -9.72 -8.45 -11.34
C ASN A 47 -10.20 -8.09 -9.94
N VAL A 48 -10.04 -8.99 -8.95
CA VAL A 48 -10.34 -8.69 -7.54
C VAL A 48 -9.58 -7.45 -7.05
N CYS A 49 -8.29 -7.32 -7.38
CA CYS A 49 -7.50 -6.14 -7.01
C CYS A 49 -7.88 -4.89 -7.81
N ARG A 50 -8.51 -5.02 -8.98
CA ARG A 50 -8.84 -3.91 -9.89
C ARG A 50 -10.27 -3.38 -9.69
N GLU A 51 -11.19 -4.23 -9.26
CA GLU A 51 -12.62 -3.92 -9.09
C GLU A 51 -12.85 -2.95 -7.92
N THR A 52 -11.96 -2.93 -6.93
CA THR A 52 -11.99 -1.95 -5.84
C THR A 52 -11.37 -0.64 -6.31
N GLY A 53 -12.15 0.12 -7.10
CA GLY A 53 -11.78 1.42 -7.65
C GLY A 53 -11.17 2.39 -6.63
N THR A 54 -10.16 3.13 -7.10
CA THR A 54 -9.51 4.30 -6.46
C THR A 54 -9.45 4.27 -4.93
N LYS A 55 -8.38 3.69 -4.37
CA LYS A 55 -8.00 3.91 -2.97
C LYS A 55 -6.59 4.50 -2.88
N PRO A 56 -6.32 5.31 -1.84
CA PRO A 56 -5.08 6.08 -1.71
C PRO A 56 -3.85 5.18 -1.82
N GLU A 57 -2.78 5.71 -2.43
CA GLU A 57 -1.56 4.95 -2.72
C GLU A 57 -0.89 4.36 -1.48
N CYS A 58 -1.28 4.80 -0.28
CA CYS A 58 -0.89 4.24 1.00
C CYS A 58 -2.11 4.18 1.93
N LYS A 59 -2.25 3.09 2.70
CA LYS A 59 -3.15 3.08 3.86
C LYS A 59 -2.58 4.03 4.91
N LEU A 60 -3.45 4.83 5.53
CA LEU A 60 -3.09 5.64 6.70
C LEU A 60 -2.50 4.73 7.80
N SER A 61 -1.53 5.23 8.55
CA SER A 61 -1.09 4.60 9.80
C SER A 61 -2.26 4.49 10.78
N LEU A 62 -2.17 3.59 11.76
CA LEU A 62 -3.24 3.44 12.76
C LEU A 62 -3.55 4.77 13.47
N GLN A 63 -2.51 5.56 13.79
CA GLN A 63 -2.67 6.88 14.40
C GLN A 63 -3.40 7.87 13.47
N GLU A 64 -3.04 7.91 12.19
CA GLU A 64 -3.73 8.75 11.20
C GLU A 64 -5.18 8.30 10.99
N GLN A 65 -5.47 6.98 11.03
CA GLN A 65 -6.83 6.46 10.96
C GLN A 65 -7.67 6.90 12.16
N VAL A 66 -7.11 6.83 13.37
CA VAL A 66 -7.78 7.31 14.59
C VAL A 66 -8.05 8.81 14.51
N ALA A 67 -7.05 9.60 14.11
CA ALA A 67 -7.19 11.05 13.97
C ALA A 67 -8.28 11.44 12.95
N LEU A 68 -8.31 10.75 11.80
CA LEU A 68 -9.33 10.97 10.77
C LEU A 68 -10.73 10.61 11.30
N TYR A 69 -10.87 9.47 11.98
CA TYR A 69 -12.14 9.04 12.57
C TYR A 69 -12.68 10.06 13.58
N GLU A 70 -11.83 10.52 14.50
CA GLU A 70 -12.20 11.56 15.48
C GLU A 70 -12.59 12.87 14.81
N GLN A 71 -11.89 13.28 13.75
CA GLN A 71 -12.23 14.47 12.98
C GLN A 71 -13.60 14.35 12.33
N THR A 72 -13.85 13.27 11.59
CA THR A 72 -15.14 13.05 10.91
C THR A 72 -16.30 13.08 11.90
N ASN A 73 -16.15 12.46 13.07
CA ASN A 73 -17.17 12.46 14.11
C ASN A 73 -17.42 13.82 14.78
N ARG A 74 -16.48 14.78 14.68
CA ARG A 74 -16.70 16.17 15.15
C ARG A 74 -17.45 17.02 14.12
N GLU A 75 -17.38 16.65 12.85
CA GLU A 75 -18.00 17.33 11.73
C GLU A 75 -19.42 16.82 11.44
N THR A 76 -19.85 15.76 12.13
CA THR A 76 -21.22 15.19 12.10
C THR A 76 -21.99 15.59 13.34
#